data_AF-A0A350WVN2-F1
#
_entry.id   AF-A0A350WVN2-F1
#
_cell.length_a   1.000
_cell.length_b   1.000
_cell.length_c   1.000
_cell.angle_alpha   90.00
_cell.angle_beta   90.00
_cell.angle_gamma   90.00
#
_symmetry.space_group_name_H-M   'P 1'
#
loop_
_entity.id
_entity.type
_entity.pdbx_description
1 polymer ?
#
loop_
_entity_poly.entity_id
_entity_poly.type
_entity_poly.pdbx_seq_one_letter_code
_entity_poly.pdbx_strand_id
1 'polypeptide(L)' 'MPDPLLAISPLDGRYAETTAPLQNHFSEFAFLRDRVRVELDLLPALSKT' A
#
# COMPACT_ATOMS: atom_id res chain seq x y z
N MET A 1 11.62 -2.48 -11.88
CA MET A 1 10.74 -1.35 -11.54
C MET A 1 10.47 -0.56 -12.80
N PRO A 2 9.26 -0.02 -13.02
CA PRO A 2 9.01 0.87 -14.15
C PRO A 2 9.96 2.07 -14.08
N ASP A 3 10.35 2.60 -15.23
CA ASP A 3 11.19 3.79 -15.33
C ASP A 3 10.45 4.99 -14.71
N PRO A 4 11.00 5.68 -13.69
CA PRO A 4 10.40 6.87 -13.09
C PRO A 4 10.07 7.98 -14.11
N LEU A 5 10.78 8.04 -15.24
CA LEU A 5 10.51 9.01 -16.31
C LEU A 5 9.21 8.72 -17.07
N LEU A 6 8.73 7.48 -17.02
CA LEU A 6 7.48 7.06 -17.66
C LEU A 6 6.27 7.14 -16.72
N ALA A 7 6.48 7.49 -15.44
CA ALA A 7 5.40 7.67 -14.49
C ALA A 7 4.51 8.85 -14.91
N ILE A 8 3.20 8.60 -15.05
CA ILE A 8 2.22 9.64 -15.40
C ILE A 8 2.09 10.65 -14.26
N SER A 9 2.05 10.15 -13.03
CA SER A 9 2.02 10.97 -11.82
C SER A 9 3.45 11.37 -11.43
N PRO A 10 3.72 12.66 -11.15
CA PRO A 10 5.03 13.08 -10.68
C PRO A 10 5.34 12.55 -9.27
N LEU A 11 4.32 12.13 -8.50
CA LEU A 11 4.50 11.55 -7.16
C LEU A 11 5.23 10.20 -7.21
N ASP A 12 5.04 9.45 -8.29
CA ASP A 12 5.68 8.14 -8.51
C ASP A 12 6.96 8.25 -9.36
N GLY A 13 7.29 9.47 -9.81
CA GLY A 13 8.47 9.79 -10.64
C GLY A 13 9.33 10.89 -10.02
N ARG A 14 9.18 12.13 -10.50
CA ARG A 14 9.97 13.31 -10.07
C ARG A 14 10.09 13.47 -8.55
N TYR A 15 9.04 13.15 -7.80
CA TYR A 15 8.97 13.31 -6.35
C TYR A 15 8.98 11.98 -5.60
N ALA A 16 9.36 10.88 -6.26
CA ALA A 16 9.33 9.54 -5.68
C ALA A 16 10.18 9.42 -4.40
N GLU A 17 11.33 10.10 -4.33
CA GLU A 17 12.15 10.12 -3.12
C GLU A 17 11.44 10.82 -1.96
N THR A 18 10.79 11.96 -2.23
CA THR A 18 10.03 12.72 -1.23
C THR A 18 8.81 11.94 -0.74
N THR A 19 8.15 11.19 -1.62
CA THR A 19 6.95 10.41 -1.31
C THR A 19 7.26 8.99 -0.85
N ALA A 20 8.52 8.53 -0.89
CA ALA A 20 8.91 7.17 -0.54
C ALA A 20 8.36 6.68 0.81
N PRO A 21 8.34 7.49 1.90
CA PRO A 21 7.78 7.07 3.18
C PRO A 21 6.28 6.71 3.11
N LEU A 22 5.54 7.32 2.18
CA LEU A 22 4.09 7.13 2.02
C LEU A 22 3.74 5.82 1.33
N GLN A 23 4.67 5.20 0.59
CA GLN A 23 4.42 3.97 -0.15
C GLN A 23 3.99 2.82 0.76
N ASN A 24 4.46 2.81 2.01
CA ASN A 24 4.07 1.81 3.01
C ASN A 24 2.62 1.95 3.51
N HIS A 25 1.91 2.99 3.09
CA HIS A 25 0.53 3.29 3.49
C HIS A 25 -0.42 3.46 2.28
N PHE A 26 0.02 4.11 1.21
CA PHE A 26 -0.82 4.52 0.07
C PHE A 26 -0.46 3.82 -1.25
N SER A 27 0.14 2.64 -1.18
CA SER A 27 0.31 1.77 -2.34
C SER A 27 -0.76 0.67 -2.36
N GLU A 28 -1.00 0.09 -3.54
CA GLU A 28 -1.83 -1.11 -3.66
C GLU A 28 -1.32 -2.25 -2.76
N PHE A 29 0.00 -2.40 -2.65
CA PHE A 29 0.63 -3.34 -1.74
C PHE A 29 0.24 -3.07 -0.28
N ALA A 30 0.36 -1.82 0.19
CA ALA A 30 0.00 -1.45 1.55
C ALA A 30 -1.50 -1.69 1.82
N PHE A 31 -2.35 -1.34 0.86
CA PHE A 31 -3.79 -1.56 0.94
C PHE A 31 -4.14 -3.05 1.08
N LEU A 32 -3.59 -3.90 0.21
CA LEU A 32 -3.82 -5.35 0.26
C LEU A 32 -3.26 -5.97 1.55
N ARG A 33 -2.07 -5.57 1.98
CA ARG A 33 -1.47 -6.01 3.25
C ARG A 33 -2.38 -5.71 4.44
N ASP A 34 -2.87 -4.48 4.53
CA ASP A 34 -3.68 -4.06 5.68
C ASP A 34 -5.09 -4.63 5.61
N ARG A 35 -5.64 -4.85 4.40
CA ARG A 35 -6.88 -5.61 4.24
C ARG A 35 -6.72 -7.05 4.73
N VAL A 36 -5.66 -7.74 4.32
CA VAL A 36 -5.39 -9.11 4.78
C VAL A 36 -5.28 -9.18 6.31
N ARG A 37 -4.64 -8.20 6.95
CA ARG A 37 -4.62 -8.13 8.42
C ARG A 37 -6.02 -8.08 9.02
N VAL A 38 -6.87 -7.18 8.53
CA VAL A 38 -8.25 -7.05 9.03
C VAL A 38 -9.05 -8.33 8.82
N GLU A 39 -8.94 -8.96 7.65
CA GLU A 39 -9.66 -10.21 7.35
C GLU A 39 -9.18 -11.36 8.26
N LEU A 40 -7.86 -11.44 8.53
CA LEU A 40 -7.26 -12.39 9.45
C LEU A 40 -7.69 -12.16 10.91
N ASP A 41 -7.90 -10.92 11.32
CA ASP A 41 -8.38 -10.58 12.66
C ASP A 41 -9.90 -10.80 12.80
N LEU A 42 -10.65 -10.57 11.71
CA LEU A 42 -12.10 -10.74 11.67
C LEU A 42 -12.51 -12.20 11.86
N LEU A 43 -11.84 -13.15 11.19
CA LEU A 43 -12.23 -14.56 11.22
C LEU A 43 -12.21 -15.16 12.66
N PRO A 44 -11.14 -15.00 13.47
CA PRO A 44 -11.14 -15.38 14.87
C PRO A 44 -12.14 -14.60 15.71
N ALA A 45 -12.39 -13.32 15.42
CA ALA A 45 -13.36 -12.51 16.15
C ALA A 45 -14.78 -13.07 16.01
N LEU A 46 -15.16 -13.52 14.80
CA LEU A 46 -16.44 -14.17 14.54
C LEU A 46 -16.55 -15.55 15.22
N SER A 47 -15.45 -16.29 15.29
CA SER A 47 -15.42 -17.64 15.90
C SER A 47 -15.47 -17.65 17.43
N LYS A 48 -15.19 -16.52 18.10
CA LYS A 48 -15.21 -16.40 19.57
C LYS A 48 -16.59 -16.03 20.13
N THR A 49 -17.62 -16.10 19.30
CA THR A 49 -19.03 -15.86 19.66
C THR A 49 -19.71 -17.17 20.01
#